data_AF-A0A1I3TMZ1-F1
#
_entry.id   AF-A0A1I3TMZ1-F1
#
_cell.length_a   1.000
_cell.length_b   1.000
_cell.length_c   1.000
_cell.angle_alpha   90.00
_cell.angle_beta   90.00
_cell.angle_gamma   90.00
#
_symmetry.space_group_name_H-M   'P 1'
#
loop_
_entity.id
_entity.type
_entity.pdbx_description
1 polymer ?
#
loop_
_entity_poly.entity_id
_entity_poly.type
_entity_poly.pdbx_seq_one_letter_code
_entity_poly.pdbx_strand_id
1 'polypeptide(L)'
;MNQNVHHAVSIVRSFIPYGGELALLTRHANMPAVLFADIDYDFQVELIALYRYQGEQNLIVLKNNGGQWHMFAHANGKGAYVADMAAAPVARTGQNSLLIGWEYEDGRVELDILQWTGAGLSRLVPDGFVYDWLEIEDMPAAHGPDGKCELALWLQDSEQSYRIEAYRLEEGGLVPAVDAYPYYFGKVAYYYEQLAAQQPEVPLYRSVLDEALQKTNVADLVAGAPPAVQEPSS
;
A
#
# COMPACT_ATOMS: atom_id res chain seq x y z
N MET A 1 10.25 -1.87 22.45
CA MET A 1 9.36 -0.90 21.75
C MET A 1 10.15 0.39 21.55
N ASN A 2 10.13 0.96 20.34
CA ASN A 2 11.02 2.06 19.91
C ASN A 2 10.69 3.38 20.65
N GLN A 3 11.70 4.16 21.07
CA GLN A 3 11.50 5.46 21.74
C GLN A 3 10.65 6.43 20.92
N ASN A 4 10.76 6.40 19.60
CA ASN A 4 9.98 7.25 18.70
C ASN A 4 8.48 6.93 18.75
N VAL A 5 8.12 5.64 18.90
CA VAL A 5 6.73 5.21 19.03
C VAL A 5 6.14 5.68 20.36
N HIS A 6 6.87 5.55 21.46
CA HIS A 6 6.41 6.07 22.76
C HIS A 6 6.17 7.59 22.72
N HIS A 7 7.07 8.33 22.07
CA HIS A 7 6.91 9.77 21.88
C HIS A 7 5.67 10.11 21.04
N ALA A 8 5.51 9.48 19.88
CA ALA A 8 4.34 9.64 19.01
C ALA A 8 3.02 9.38 19.76
N VAL A 9 2.94 8.25 20.46
CA VAL A 9 1.76 7.88 21.26
C VAL A 9 1.47 8.93 22.33
N SER A 10 2.49 9.46 23.00
CA SER A 10 2.30 10.48 24.04
C SER A 10 1.68 11.78 23.50
N ILE A 11 2.09 12.19 22.29
CA ILE A 11 1.53 13.36 21.61
C ILE A 11 0.09 13.06 21.19
N VAL A 12 -0.13 11.98 20.42
CA VAL A 12 -1.45 11.65 19.86
C VAL A 12 -2.54 11.55 20.93
N ARG A 13 -2.20 10.99 22.10
CA ARG A 13 -3.15 10.86 23.22
C ARG A 13 -3.76 12.18 23.70
N SER A 14 -3.09 13.32 23.49
CA SER A 14 -3.69 14.63 23.84
C SER A 14 -4.63 15.19 22.77
N PHE A 15 -4.67 14.58 21.58
CA PHE A 15 -5.51 15.01 20.46
C PHE A 15 -6.71 14.11 20.21
N ILE A 16 -6.69 12.87 20.71
CA ILE A 16 -7.84 11.98 20.63
C ILE A 16 -8.91 12.38 21.66
N PRO A 17 -10.21 12.24 21.33
CA PRO A 17 -11.29 12.52 22.27
C PRO A 17 -11.20 11.66 23.54
N TYR A 18 -11.81 12.13 24.63
CA TYR A 18 -11.96 11.33 25.85
C TYR A 18 -12.75 10.05 25.55
N GLY A 19 -12.19 8.90 25.96
CA GLY A 19 -12.75 7.58 25.61
C GLY A 19 -12.37 7.09 24.21
N GLY A 20 -11.59 7.85 23.46
CA GLY A 20 -10.91 7.38 22.25
C GLY A 20 -9.72 6.48 22.59
N GLU A 21 -9.50 5.48 21.77
CA GLU A 21 -8.43 4.50 21.92
C GLU A 21 -7.56 4.51 20.68
N LEU A 22 -6.24 4.58 20.84
CA LEU A 22 -5.33 4.47 19.72
C LEU A 22 -5.47 3.09 19.06
N ALA A 23 -5.64 3.05 17.74
CA ALA A 23 -5.77 1.79 17.00
C ALA A 23 -4.44 1.01 17.07
N LEU A 24 -4.55 -0.30 17.01
CA LEU A 24 -3.41 -1.22 16.98
C LEU A 24 -3.41 -1.94 15.64
N LEU A 25 -2.22 -2.13 15.07
CA LEU A 25 -2.01 -2.82 13.81
C LEU A 25 -2.07 -4.34 14.03
N THR A 26 -3.13 -4.98 13.55
CA THR A 26 -3.40 -6.41 13.82
C THR A 26 -2.35 -7.32 13.19
N ARG A 27 -1.79 -6.95 12.02
CA ARG A 27 -0.72 -7.71 11.33
C ARG A 27 0.69 -7.36 11.80
N HIS A 28 0.85 -6.37 12.69
CA HIS A 28 2.15 -5.89 13.17
C HIS A 28 2.30 -6.02 14.68
N ALA A 29 1.99 -7.21 15.21
CA ALA A 29 2.11 -7.53 16.63
C ALA A 29 1.41 -6.52 17.56
N ASN A 30 0.26 -5.98 17.13
CA ASN A 30 -0.52 -4.98 17.84
C ASN A 30 0.30 -3.71 18.18
N MET A 31 1.24 -3.33 17.31
CA MET A 31 1.90 -2.03 17.44
C MET A 31 0.89 -0.90 17.28
N PRO A 32 1.05 0.22 18.02
CA PRO A 32 0.20 1.39 17.84
C PRO A 32 0.25 1.89 16.39
N ALA A 33 -0.91 2.18 15.82
CA ALA A 33 -1.06 2.70 14.46
C ALA A 33 -0.68 4.19 14.41
N VAL A 34 0.62 4.46 14.57
CA VAL A 34 1.24 5.78 14.46
C VAL A 34 2.43 5.72 13.51
N LEU A 35 2.59 6.75 12.66
CA LEU A 35 3.77 6.91 11.82
C LEU A 35 4.13 8.39 11.65
N PHE A 36 5.38 8.65 11.29
CA PHE A 36 5.82 9.96 10.85
C PHE A 36 6.07 9.93 9.34
N ALA A 37 5.48 10.86 8.60
CA ALA A 37 5.72 11.02 7.17
C ALA A 37 5.40 12.45 6.72
N ASP A 38 6.16 12.94 5.75
CA ASP A 38 5.81 14.16 5.01
C ASP A 38 4.74 13.79 3.98
N ILE A 39 3.50 14.23 4.22
CA ILE A 39 2.35 13.93 3.35
C ILE A 39 1.88 15.14 2.55
N ASP A 40 2.25 16.36 2.96
CA ASP A 40 1.88 17.61 2.28
C ASP A 40 2.99 18.19 1.39
N TYR A 41 4.15 17.53 1.34
CA TYR A 41 5.31 17.81 0.50
C TYR A 41 6.00 19.14 0.82
N ASP A 42 6.06 19.49 2.11
CA ASP A 42 6.78 20.68 2.60
C ASP A 42 8.13 20.35 3.27
N PHE A 43 8.57 19.09 3.21
CA PHE A 43 9.78 18.54 3.82
C PHE A 43 9.77 18.55 5.36
N GLN A 44 8.63 18.80 5.99
CA GLN A 44 8.41 18.58 7.42
C GLN A 44 7.58 17.32 7.60
N VAL A 45 7.91 16.53 8.62
CA VAL A 45 7.17 15.30 8.87
C VAL A 45 5.94 15.58 9.71
N GLU A 46 4.79 15.11 9.25
CA GLU A 46 3.58 15.04 10.04
C GLU A 46 3.59 13.78 10.91
N LEU A 47 2.87 13.83 12.03
CA LEU A 47 2.53 12.67 12.84
C LEU A 47 1.12 12.21 12.49
N ILE A 48 1.02 11.02 11.91
CA ILE A 48 -0.23 10.40 11.51
C ILE A 48 -0.61 9.32 12.51
N ALA A 49 -1.88 9.27 12.89
CA ALA A 49 -2.39 8.25 13.79
C ALA A 49 -3.82 7.82 13.46
N LEU A 50 -4.07 6.53 13.68
CA LEU A 50 -5.39 5.94 13.64
C LEU A 50 -5.89 5.67 15.05
N TYR A 51 -7.15 5.98 15.33
CA TYR A 51 -7.78 5.76 16.62
C TYR A 51 -9.24 5.36 16.44
N ARG A 52 -9.78 4.67 17.44
CA ARG A 52 -11.19 4.30 17.52
C ARG A 52 -11.90 5.20 18.50
N TYR A 53 -13.06 5.72 18.12
CA TYR A 53 -13.93 6.51 18.99
C TYR A 53 -15.38 6.19 18.69
N GLN A 54 -16.16 5.88 19.74
CA GLN A 54 -17.57 5.48 19.62
C GLN A 54 -17.83 4.32 18.63
N GLY A 55 -16.86 3.41 18.50
CA GLY A 55 -16.95 2.26 17.60
C GLY A 55 -16.48 2.52 16.18
N GLU A 56 -16.14 3.77 15.83
CA GLU A 56 -15.69 4.15 14.50
C GLU A 56 -14.18 4.34 14.45
N GLN A 57 -13.56 3.87 13.37
CA GLN A 57 -12.16 4.18 13.06
C GLN A 57 -12.05 5.62 12.57
N ASN A 58 -10.98 6.30 12.99
CA ASN A 58 -10.73 7.69 12.70
C ASN A 58 -9.23 7.89 12.46
N LEU A 59 -8.90 8.83 11.58
CA LEU A 59 -7.54 9.23 11.27
C LEU A 59 -7.35 10.69 11.67
N ILE A 60 -6.23 10.97 12.34
CA ILE A 60 -5.73 12.31 12.56
C ILE A 60 -4.35 12.47 11.96
N VAL A 61 -4.08 13.69 11.48
CA VAL A 61 -2.75 14.15 11.09
C VAL A 61 -2.43 15.35 11.94
N LEU A 62 -1.27 15.32 12.59
CA LEU A 62 -0.75 16.38 13.42
C LEU A 62 0.49 16.96 12.76
N LYS A 63 0.62 18.29 12.80
CA LYS A 63 1.81 19.00 12.29
C LYS A 63 2.48 19.74 13.43
N ASN A 64 3.80 19.84 13.38
CA ASN A 64 4.58 20.54 14.39
C ASN A 64 5.04 21.90 13.83
N ASN A 65 4.48 22.98 14.36
CA ASN A 65 4.93 24.33 14.03
C ASN A 65 5.58 24.95 15.26
N GLY A 66 6.89 25.20 15.19
CA GLY A 66 7.62 25.89 16.27
C GLY A 66 7.68 25.12 17.59
N GLY A 67 7.71 23.78 17.54
CA GLY A 67 7.77 22.91 18.72
C GLY A 67 6.41 22.56 19.31
N GLN A 68 5.31 23.01 18.69
CA GLN A 68 3.95 22.71 19.13
C GLN A 68 3.19 21.91 18.08
N TRP A 69 2.63 20.79 18.54
CA TRP A 69 1.73 19.96 17.74
C TRP A 69 0.35 20.59 17.66
N HIS A 70 -0.26 20.55 16.49
CA HIS A 70 -1.65 20.97 16.26
C HIS A 70 -2.30 20.01 15.26
N MET A 71 -3.64 19.94 15.31
CA MET A 71 -4.40 19.15 14.35
C MET A 71 -4.30 19.80 12.97
N PHE A 72 -3.81 19.05 12.00
CA PHE A 72 -3.63 19.47 10.62
C PHE A 72 -4.74 18.92 9.72
N ALA A 73 -5.08 17.64 9.90
CA ALA A 73 -6.17 16.99 9.19
C ALA A 73 -6.88 15.97 10.06
N HIS A 74 -8.13 15.65 9.68
CA HIS A 74 -8.87 14.51 10.19
C HIS A 74 -9.61 13.84 9.04
N ALA A 75 -9.86 12.54 9.16
CA ALA A 75 -10.71 11.80 8.24
C ALA A 75 -11.37 10.62 8.98
N ASN A 76 -12.58 10.27 8.55
CA ASN A 76 -13.23 9.05 9.03
C ASN A 76 -12.51 7.84 8.42
N GLY A 77 -12.29 6.81 9.23
CA GLY A 77 -11.75 5.53 8.78
C GLY A 77 -12.81 4.63 8.17
N LYS A 78 -12.41 3.38 7.88
CA LYS A 78 -13.31 2.28 7.48
C LYS A 78 -13.03 1.07 8.36
N GLY A 79 -13.78 -0.01 8.15
CA GLY A 79 -13.55 -1.29 8.81
C GLY A 79 -13.78 -1.27 10.33
N ALA A 80 -13.55 -2.42 10.94
CA ALA A 80 -13.62 -2.61 12.38
C ALA A 80 -12.25 -2.45 13.05
N TYR A 81 -11.17 -2.81 12.34
CA TYR A 81 -9.78 -2.77 12.80
C TYR A 81 -8.84 -2.21 11.73
N VAL A 82 -7.57 -2.07 12.08
CA VAL A 82 -6.51 -1.62 11.16
C VAL A 82 -5.48 -2.73 11.07
N ALA A 83 -5.32 -3.31 9.88
CA ALA A 83 -4.33 -4.33 9.62
C ALA A 83 -2.94 -3.72 9.44
N ASP A 84 -2.84 -2.74 8.54
CA ASP A 84 -1.60 -2.17 8.08
C ASP A 84 -1.71 -0.64 8.00
N MET A 85 -0.57 0.04 8.19
CA MET A 85 -0.47 1.47 7.93
C MET A 85 0.94 1.80 7.44
N ALA A 86 1.04 2.48 6.32
CA ALA A 86 2.30 2.88 5.70
C ALA A 86 2.17 4.25 5.02
N ALA A 87 3.31 4.84 4.68
CA ALA A 87 3.41 6.05 3.88
C ALA A 87 4.44 5.84 2.77
N ALA A 88 4.05 6.12 1.53
CA ALA A 88 4.92 5.97 0.36
C ALA A 88 4.45 6.88 -0.79
N PRO A 89 5.34 7.32 -1.70
CA PRO A 89 4.98 8.17 -2.82
C PRO A 89 4.24 7.38 -3.90
N VAL A 90 2.94 7.11 -3.73
CA VAL A 90 2.17 6.32 -4.71
C VAL A 90 1.52 7.20 -5.77
N ALA A 91 0.90 8.31 -5.34
CA ALA A 91 0.22 9.22 -6.27
C ALA A 91 1.19 10.14 -7.02
N ARG A 92 2.22 10.61 -6.32
CA ARG A 92 3.12 11.65 -6.80
C ARG A 92 4.52 11.46 -6.25
N THR A 93 5.51 11.55 -7.12
CA THR A 93 6.93 11.50 -6.75
C THR A 93 7.25 12.49 -5.65
N GLY A 94 7.90 12.01 -4.59
CA GLY A 94 8.35 12.80 -3.45
C GLY A 94 7.28 13.15 -2.41
N GLN A 95 5.99 13.06 -2.75
CA GLN A 95 4.89 13.32 -1.80
C GLN A 95 4.28 12.00 -1.35
N ASN A 96 4.36 11.68 -0.05
CA ASN A 96 3.78 10.44 0.43
C ASN A 96 2.25 10.48 0.37
N SER A 97 1.70 9.37 -0.10
CA SER A 97 0.33 8.94 0.16
C SER A 97 0.29 8.09 1.43
N LEU A 98 -0.83 8.10 2.15
CA LEU A 98 -1.08 7.19 3.26
C LEU A 98 -1.74 5.93 2.73
N LEU A 99 -1.16 4.77 3.03
CA LEU A 99 -1.73 3.47 2.71
C LEU A 99 -2.26 2.84 3.99
N ILE A 100 -3.51 2.43 4.00
CA ILE A 100 -4.17 1.86 5.17
C ILE A 100 -4.87 0.58 4.78
N GLY A 101 -4.56 -0.50 5.49
CA GLY A 101 -5.29 -1.75 5.43
C GLY A 101 -6.42 -1.73 6.44
N TRP A 102 -7.65 -1.51 6.00
CA TRP A 102 -8.83 -1.60 6.85
C TRP A 102 -9.27 -3.05 6.98
N GLU A 103 -9.35 -3.56 8.20
CA GLU A 103 -9.79 -4.92 8.47
C GLU A 103 -11.25 -4.92 8.93
N TYR A 104 -12.06 -5.75 8.28
CA TYR A 104 -13.47 -5.96 8.62
C TYR A 104 -13.64 -7.14 9.58
N GLU A 105 -14.82 -7.28 10.19
CA GLU A 105 -15.07 -8.32 11.21
C GLU A 105 -14.91 -9.76 10.69
N ASP A 106 -15.00 -9.96 9.37
CA ASP A 106 -14.77 -11.23 8.70
C ASP A 106 -13.28 -11.53 8.44
N GLY A 107 -12.37 -10.66 8.90
CA GLY A 107 -10.92 -10.76 8.71
C GLY A 107 -10.43 -10.27 7.35
N ARG A 108 -11.33 -9.84 6.46
CA ARG A 108 -10.97 -9.29 5.16
C ARG A 108 -10.26 -7.95 5.34
N VAL A 109 -9.12 -7.78 4.67
CA VAL A 109 -8.38 -6.52 4.66
C VAL A 109 -8.52 -5.85 3.30
N GLU A 110 -8.91 -4.58 3.31
CA GLU A 110 -9.10 -3.74 2.14
C GLU A 110 -8.15 -2.55 2.18
N LEU A 111 -7.48 -2.29 1.06
CA LEU A 111 -6.57 -1.17 0.89
C LEU A 111 -7.34 0.13 0.65
N ASP A 112 -6.97 1.17 1.39
CA ASP A 112 -7.33 2.55 1.13
C ASP A 112 -6.05 3.36 0.92
N ILE A 113 -6.10 4.33 0.01
CA ILE A 113 -4.99 5.23 -0.30
C ILE A 113 -5.50 6.65 -0.16
N LEU A 114 -4.93 7.39 0.79
CA LEU A 114 -5.28 8.78 1.04
C LEU A 114 -4.12 9.69 0.63
N GLN A 115 -4.44 10.82 0.00
CA GLN A 115 -3.48 11.83 -0.40
C GLN A 115 -3.92 13.21 0.07
N TRP A 116 -2.96 14.01 0.54
CA TRP A 116 -3.21 15.41 0.82
C TRP A 116 -3.34 16.22 -0.48
N THR A 117 -4.44 16.96 -0.63
CA THR A 117 -4.74 17.78 -1.82
C THR A 117 -4.75 19.30 -1.54
N GLY A 118 -4.22 19.74 -0.39
CA GLY A 118 -4.29 21.13 0.06
C GLY A 118 -5.66 21.53 0.64
N ALA A 119 -6.74 20.91 0.17
CA ALA A 119 -8.09 21.06 0.75
C ALA A 119 -8.38 20.07 1.88
N GLY A 120 -7.52 19.07 2.07
CA GLY A 120 -7.74 17.97 3.02
C GLY A 120 -7.14 16.66 2.51
N LEU A 121 -7.47 15.58 3.20
CA LEU A 121 -7.17 14.23 2.75
C LEU A 121 -8.27 13.76 1.77
N SER A 122 -7.86 13.30 0.60
CA SER A 122 -8.73 12.68 -0.40
C SER A 122 -8.38 11.21 -0.56
N ARG A 123 -9.40 10.35 -0.63
CA ARG A 123 -9.22 8.95 -1.04
C ARG A 123 -8.99 8.88 -2.54
N LEU A 124 -8.04 8.06 -2.96
CA LEU A 124 -7.64 7.93 -4.36
C LEU A 124 -8.09 6.62 -5.02
N VAL A 125 -8.50 5.64 -4.22
CA VAL A 125 -8.95 4.33 -4.71
C VAL A 125 -10.39 4.05 -4.30
N PRO A 126 -11.21 3.42 -5.17
CA PRO A 126 -12.50 2.88 -4.77
C PRO A 126 -12.32 1.67 -3.85
N ASP A 127 -13.41 1.28 -3.19
CA ASP A 127 -13.46 0.04 -2.39
C ASP A 127 -13.27 -1.21 -3.28
N GLY A 128 -12.85 -2.33 -2.69
CA GLY A 128 -12.71 -3.62 -3.36
C GLY A 128 -11.29 -4.13 -3.60
N PHE A 129 -10.25 -3.34 -3.29
CA PHE A 129 -8.86 -3.80 -3.36
C PHE A 129 -8.48 -4.56 -2.08
N VAL A 130 -8.72 -5.87 -2.08
CA VAL A 130 -8.46 -6.75 -0.93
C VAL A 130 -7.11 -7.47 -1.05
N TYR A 131 -6.47 -7.73 0.10
CA TYR A 131 -5.16 -8.38 0.14
C TYR A 131 -4.87 -9.09 1.47
N ASP A 132 -4.00 -10.09 1.40
CA ASP A 132 -3.40 -10.77 2.55
C ASP A 132 -1.95 -10.34 2.80
N TRP A 133 -1.21 -9.98 1.74
CA TRP A 133 0.08 -9.30 1.84
C TRP A 133 0.18 -8.13 0.87
N LEU A 134 0.83 -7.07 1.34
CA LEU A 134 1.09 -5.83 0.60
C LEU A 134 2.60 -5.61 0.56
N GLU A 135 3.16 -5.51 -0.63
CA GLU A 135 4.51 -4.98 -0.86
C GLU A 135 4.40 -3.60 -1.52
N ILE A 136 5.26 -2.68 -1.08
CA ILE A 136 5.31 -1.30 -1.57
C ILE A 136 6.73 -1.05 -2.03
N GLU A 137 6.91 -0.77 -3.32
CA GLU A 137 8.23 -0.64 -3.92
C GLU A 137 8.16 0.29 -5.14
N ASP A 138 9.18 1.15 -5.33
CA ASP A 138 9.38 1.87 -6.60
C ASP A 138 9.96 0.86 -7.60
N MET A 139 9.06 0.18 -8.33
CA MET A 139 9.43 -0.95 -9.16
C MET A 139 9.97 -0.42 -10.49
N PRO A 140 11.21 -0.77 -10.88
CA PRO A 140 11.78 -0.27 -12.12
C PRO A 140 11.02 -0.80 -13.34
N ALA A 141 10.66 0.13 -14.23
CA ALA A 141 10.21 -0.16 -15.59
C ALA A 141 11.38 -0.06 -16.58
N ALA A 142 11.10 0.06 -17.88
CA ALA A 142 12.11 0.15 -18.95
C ALA A 142 13.14 1.28 -18.77
N HIS A 143 12.78 2.35 -18.06
CA HIS A 143 13.64 3.50 -17.80
C HIS A 143 14.19 3.55 -16.36
N GLY A 144 14.01 2.47 -15.59
CA GLY A 144 14.35 2.41 -14.19
C GLY A 144 13.23 2.92 -13.27
N PRO A 145 13.52 3.09 -11.98
CA PRO A 145 12.58 3.62 -10.99
C PRO A 145 12.23 5.09 -11.29
N ASP A 146 10.96 5.48 -11.10
CA ASP A 146 10.46 6.82 -11.41
C ASP A 146 10.17 7.67 -10.16
N GLY A 147 10.42 7.12 -8.97
CA GLY A 147 10.19 7.76 -7.69
C GLY A 147 8.75 7.68 -7.21
N LYS A 148 7.87 6.96 -7.93
CA LYS A 148 6.57 6.53 -7.44
C LYS A 148 6.62 5.05 -7.07
N CYS A 149 5.88 4.67 -6.03
CA CYS A 149 5.78 3.27 -5.64
C CYS A 149 4.61 2.57 -6.32
N GLU A 150 4.89 1.43 -6.95
CA GLU A 150 3.94 0.37 -7.22
C GLU A 150 3.60 -0.40 -5.95
N LEU A 151 2.46 -1.09 -6.01
CA LEU A 151 1.91 -1.93 -4.95
C LEU A 151 1.74 -3.34 -5.47
N ALA A 152 2.34 -4.34 -4.82
CA ALA A 152 1.99 -5.72 -5.08
C ALA A 152 1.02 -6.22 -4.01
N LEU A 153 -0.15 -6.66 -4.47
CA LEU A 153 -1.17 -7.26 -3.64
C LEU A 153 -1.15 -8.77 -3.84
N TRP A 154 -0.99 -9.50 -2.75
CA TRP A 154 -1.13 -10.94 -2.70
C TRP A 154 -2.44 -11.26 -2.00
N LEU A 155 -3.31 -12.03 -2.65
CA LEU A 155 -4.53 -12.54 -2.05
C LEU A 155 -4.52 -14.06 -2.09
N GLN A 156 -4.77 -14.70 -0.96
CA GLN A 156 -4.92 -16.14 -0.89
C GLN A 156 -6.28 -16.55 -1.45
N ASP A 157 -6.30 -17.08 -2.67
CA ASP A 157 -7.52 -17.61 -3.28
C ASP A 157 -7.86 -19.01 -2.74
N SER A 158 -6.84 -19.79 -2.37
CA SER A 158 -6.99 -21.12 -1.75
C SER A 158 -5.78 -21.51 -0.91
N GLU A 159 -5.83 -22.65 -0.22
CA GLU A 159 -4.65 -23.21 0.48
C GLU A 159 -3.43 -23.40 -0.44
N GLN A 160 -3.65 -23.50 -1.76
CA GLN A 160 -2.62 -23.83 -2.74
C GLN A 160 -2.43 -22.77 -3.82
N SER A 161 -3.05 -21.60 -3.70
CA SER A 161 -2.91 -20.54 -4.71
C SER A 161 -2.98 -19.14 -4.12
N TYR A 162 -2.14 -18.26 -4.67
CA TYR A 162 -2.23 -16.82 -4.49
C TYR A 162 -2.59 -16.17 -5.81
N ARG A 163 -3.46 -15.17 -5.76
CA ARG A 163 -3.57 -14.17 -6.82
C ARG A 163 -2.59 -13.04 -6.49
N ILE A 164 -1.63 -12.83 -7.38
CA ILE A 164 -0.59 -11.82 -7.20
C ILE A 164 -0.69 -10.81 -8.33
N GLU A 165 -0.84 -9.54 -7.98
CA GLU A 165 -0.90 -8.47 -8.95
C GLU A 165 -0.09 -7.25 -8.51
N ALA A 166 0.69 -6.72 -9.44
CA ALA A 166 1.44 -5.47 -9.25
C ALA A 166 0.63 -4.33 -9.88
N TYR A 167 0.34 -3.32 -9.08
CA TYR A 167 -0.47 -2.16 -9.45
C TYR A 167 0.34 -0.88 -9.38
N ARG A 168 -0.04 0.08 -10.21
CA ARG A 168 0.27 1.50 -10.02
C ARG A 168 -0.98 2.32 -9.95
N LEU A 169 -0.86 3.50 -9.33
CA LEU A 169 -1.95 4.44 -9.25
C LEU A 169 -1.93 5.37 -10.46
N GLU A 170 -3.03 5.38 -11.20
CA GLU A 170 -3.28 6.27 -12.33
C GLU A 170 -4.54 7.10 -12.09
N GLU A 171 -4.90 7.95 -13.06
CA GLU A 171 -6.15 8.69 -13.02
C GLU A 171 -7.35 7.71 -13.00
N GLY A 172 -8.04 7.63 -11.88
CA GLY A 172 -9.22 6.77 -11.68
C GLY A 172 -9.00 5.54 -10.80
N GLY A 173 -7.77 5.25 -10.35
CA GLY A 173 -7.50 4.21 -9.35
C GLY A 173 -6.29 3.34 -9.68
N LEU A 174 -6.22 2.17 -9.03
CA LEU A 174 -5.14 1.21 -9.25
C LEU A 174 -5.36 0.43 -10.55
N VAL A 175 -4.33 0.39 -11.39
CA VAL A 175 -4.28 -0.38 -12.63
C VAL A 175 -3.06 -1.29 -12.63
N PRO A 176 -3.08 -2.45 -13.32
CA PRO A 176 -1.92 -3.33 -13.39
C PRO A 176 -0.70 -2.63 -14.00
N ALA A 177 0.46 -2.72 -13.33
CA ALA A 177 1.74 -2.18 -13.76
C ALA A 177 2.51 -3.20 -14.62
N VAL A 178 1.97 -3.50 -15.80
CA VAL A 178 2.45 -4.60 -16.67
C VAL A 178 3.92 -4.42 -17.09
N ASP A 179 4.38 -3.18 -17.24
CA ASP A 179 5.76 -2.82 -17.53
C ASP A 179 6.73 -3.12 -16.39
N ALA A 180 6.25 -3.17 -15.14
CA ALA A 180 7.04 -3.55 -13.96
C ALA A 180 7.06 -5.07 -13.74
N TYR A 181 6.26 -5.85 -14.47
CA TYR A 181 6.15 -7.30 -14.27
C TYR A 181 7.47 -8.06 -14.41
N PRO A 182 8.33 -7.80 -15.41
CA PRO A 182 9.58 -8.55 -15.55
C PRO A 182 10.46 -8.45 -14.32
N TYR A 183 10.48 -7.28 -13.69
CA TYR A 183 11.19 -7.04 -12.45
C TYR A 183 10.52 -7.78 -11.28
N TYR A 184 9.25 -7.44 -11.00
CA TYR A 184 8.59 -7.90 -9.79
C TYR A 184 8.34 -9.41 -9.81
N PHE A 185 7.78 -9.94 -10.90
CA PHE A 185 7.56 -11.38 -11.02
C PHE A 185 8.86 -12.16 -11.24
N GLY A 186 9.93 -11.52 -11.71
CA GLY A 186 11.27 -12.12 -11.68
C GLY A 186 11.77 -12.38 -10.25
N LYS A 187 11.58 -11.43 -9.34
CA LYS A 187 11.85 -11.61 -7.89
C LYS A 187 10.98 -12.70 -7.28
N VAL A 188 9.69 -12.73 -7.60
CA VAL A 188 8.77 -13.79 -7.13
C VAL A 188 9.21 -15.16 -7.65
N ALA A 189 9.46 -15.29 -8.95
CA ALA A 189 9.89 -16.54 -9.56
C ALA A 189 11.19 -17.04 -8.93
N TYR A 190 12.18 -16.17 -8.75
CA TYR A 190 13.44 -16.55 -8.10
C TYR A 190 13.23 -17.10 -6.68
N TYR A 191 12.39 -16.46 -5.87
CA TYR A 191 12.10 -16.93 -4.52
C TYR A 191 11.37 -18.29 -4.52
N TYR A 192 10.36 -18.44 -5.37
CA TYR A 192 9.57 -19.67 -5.43
C TYR A 192 10.29 -20.84 -6.11
N GLU A 193 11.26 -20.57 -7.00
CA GLU A 193 12.18 -21.58 -7.52
C GLU A 193 13.00 -22.21 -6.39
N GLN A 194 13.52 -21.41 -5.46
CA GLN A 194 14.26 -21.91 -4.31
C GLN A 194 13.39 -22.75 -3.37
N LEU A 195 12.16 -22.29 -3.10
CA LEU A 195 11.22 -23.04 -2.26
C LEU A 195 10.81 -24.36 -2.90
N ALA A 196 10.49 -24.36 -4.20
CA ALA A 196 10.11 -25.57 -4.93
C ALA A 196 11.28 -26.58 -5.02
N ALA A 197 12.53 -26.11 -5.08
CA ALA A 197 13.70 -26.97 -5.04
C ALA A 197 13.94 -27.60 -3.66
N GLN A 198 13.65 -26.86 -2.58
CA GLN A 198 13.84 -27.31 -1.20
C GLN A 198 12.70 -28.22 -0.70
N GLN A 199 11.47 -27.94 -1.13
CA GLN A 199 10.25 -28.62 -0.70
C GLN A 199 9.39 -28.97 -1.93
N PRO A 200 9.85 -29.90 -2.78
CA PRO A 200 9.17 -30.25 -4.04
C PRO A 200 7.78 -30.87 -3.84
N GLU A 201 7.48 -31.33 -2.64
CA GLU A 201 6.19 -31.90 -2.26
C GLU A 201 5.08 -30.86 -2.05
N VAL A 202 5.41 -29.57 -1.93
CA VAL A 202 4.45 -28.48 -1.68
C VAL A 202 3.93 -27.94 -3.03
N PRO A 203 2.70 -28.27 -3.46
CA PRO A 203 2.23 -27.94 -4.81
C PRO A 203 2.09 -26.43 -5.06
N LEU A 204 1.75 -25.68 -4.01
CA LEU A 204 1.66 -24.22 -4.01
C LEU A 204 2.89 -23.56 -4.63
N TYR A 205 4.10 -24.02 -4.27
CA TYR A 205 5.33 -23.35 -4.68
C TYR A 205 5.53 -23.39 -6.19
N ARG A 206 5.21 -24.53 -6.80
CA ARG A 206 5.28 -24.70 -8.25
C ARG A 206 4.20 -23.90 -8.96
N SER A 207 2.98 -23.87 -8.41
CA SER A 207 1.88 -23.08 -8.98
C SER A 207 2.23 -21.59 -9.06
N VAL A 208 2.75 -21.03 -7.96
CA VAL A 208 3.15 -19.60 -7.92
C VAL A 208 4.34 -19.33 -8.84
N LEU A 209 5.32 -20.24 -8.88
CA LEU A 209 6.47 -20.13 -9.80
C LEU A 209 6.01 -20.08 -11.26
N ASP A 210 5.14 -20.99 -11.68
CA ASP A 210 4.67 -21.07 -13.06
C ASP A 210 3.90 -19.80 -13.47
N GLU A 211 3.05 -19.26 -12.60
CA GLU A 211 2.33 -18.00 -12.85
C GLU A 211 3.30 -16.80 -12.91
N ALA A 212 4.27 -16.72 -12.00
CA ALA A 212 5.25 -15.66 -11.99
C ALA A 212 6.09 -15.67 -13.28
N LEU A 213 6.57 -16.83 -13.72
CA LEU A 213 7.31 -16.98 -14.97
C LEU A 213 6.47 -16.58 -16.19
N GLN A 214 5.15 -16.87 -16.19
CA GLN A 214 4.26 -16.39 -17.24
C GLN A 214 4.20 -14.86 -17.26
N LYS A 215 4.01 -14.22 -16.10
CA LYS A 215 3.92 -12.75 -16.00
C LYS A 215 5.22 -12.04 -16.34
N THR A 216 6.38 -12.64 -16.06
CA THR A 216 7.68 -12.14 -16.54
C THR A 216 7.72 -12.03 -18.07
N ASN A 217 7.11 -12.98 -18.79
CA ASN A 217 7.08 -13.01 -20.26
C ASN A 217 5.97 -12.15 -20.89
N VAL A 218 5.03 -11.62 -20.10
CA VAL A 218 3.92 -10.79 -20.63
C VAL A 218 4.44 -9.46 -21.20
N ALA A 219 5.50 -8.88 -20.63
CA ALA A 219 6.08 -7.64 -21.13
C ALA A 219 6.65 -7.79 -22.57
N ASP A 220 7.21 -8.96 -22.90
CA ASP A 220 7.70 -9.27 -24.24
C ASP A 220 6.56 -9.32 -25.27
N LEU A 221 5.37 -9.75 -24.85
CA LEU A 221 4.17 -9.82 -25.71
C LEU A 221 3.53 -8.44 -25.94
N VAL A 222 3.59 -7.54 -24.95
CA VAL A 222 3.07 -6.17 -25.08
C VAL A 222 4.02 -5.29 -25.90
N ALA A 223 5.33 -5.50 -25.80
CA ALA A 223 6.33 -4.82 -26.64
C ALA A 223 6.38 -5.33 -28.10
N GLY A 224 5.83 -6.51 -28.38
CA GLY A 224 5.79 -7.14 -29.70
C GLY A 224 4.59 -6.78 -30.59
N ALA A 225 3.69 -5.88 -30.15
CA ALA A 225 2.57 -5.43 -30.99
C ALA A 225 3.09 -4.56 -32.15
N PRO A 226 2.85 -4.92 -33.43
CA PRO A 226 3.29 -4.11 -34.55
C PRO A 226 2.59 -2.74 -34.52
N PRO A 227 3.25 -1.65 -34.96
CA PRO A 227 2.62 -0.34 -35.03
C PRO A 227 1.36 -0.42 -35.91
N ALA A 228 0.27 0.18 -35.42
CA ALA A 228 -0.97 0.30 -36.16
C ALA A 228 -0.69 0.83 -37.57
N VAL A 229 -1.16 0.08 -38.57
CA VAL A 229 -1.07 0.43 -39.98
C VAL A 229 -1.67 1.82 -40.17
N GLN A 230 -0.87 2.79 -40.63
CA GLN A 230 -1.38 4.08 -41.09
C GLN A 230 -2.36 3.82 -42.24
N GLU A 231 -3.63 4.18 -42.04
CA GLU A 231 -4.61 4.21 -43.12
C GLU A 231 -4.15 5.23 -44.18
N PRO A 232 -4.24 4.90 -45.48
CA PRO A 232 -3.87 5.82 -46.53
C PRO A 232 -4.88 6.96 -46.62
N SER A 233 -4.38 8.19 -46.51
CA SER A 233 -5.13 9.43 -46.76
C SER A 233 -5.85 9.34 -48.12
N SER A 234 -7.17 9.52 -48.10
CA SER A 234 -8.00 9.80 -49.27
C SER A 234 -8.37 11.28 -49.30
#